data_AF-A0A1U7ETV3-F1
#
_entry.id   AF-A0A1U7ETV3-F1
#
_cell.length_a   1.000
_cell.length_b   1.000
_cell.length_c   1.000
_cell.angle_alpha   90.00
_cell.angle_beta   90.00
_cell.angle_gamma   90.00
#
_symmetry.space_group_name_H-M   'P 1'
#
loop_
_entity.id
_entity.type
_entity.pdbx_description
1 polymer ?
#
loop_
_entity_poly.entity_id
_entity_poly.type
_entity_poly.pdbx_seq_one_letter_code
_entity_poly.pdbx_strand_id
1 'polypeptide(L)' 'MQFNLPVALGALLVIVAIGAGGLVASGMMILETTLMMVVPSMVVFGLIAFGLGVKHGEYRAA' A
#
# COMPACT_ATOMS: atom_id res chain seq x y z
N MET A 1 12.18 -4.39 17.82
CA MET A 1 10.73 -4.10 17.83
C MET A 1 10.01 -5.39 17.52
N GLN A 2 8.99 -5.76 18.30
CA GLN A 2 8.15 -6.91 17.97
C GLN A 2 7.33 -6.61 16.70
N PHE A 3 7.29 -7.55 15.75
CA PHE A 3 6.47 -7.39 14.56
C PHE A 3 4.99 -7.38 14.94
N ASN A 4 4.28 -6.32 14.57
CA ASN A 4 2.86 -6.17 14.81
C ASN A 4 2.15 -6.05 13.45
N LEU A 5 1.58 -7.17 13.01
CA LEU A 5 0.92 -7.27 11.71
C LEU A 5 -0.21 -6.24 11.55
N PRO A 6 -1.14 -6.06 12.51
CA PRO A 6 -2.16 -5.01 12.43
C PRO A 6 -1.59 -3.60 12.20
N VAL A 7 -0.53 -3.23 12.92
CA VAL A 7 0.10 -1.90 12.77
C VAL A 7 0.76 -1.76 11.41
N ALA A 8 1.46 -2.80 10.95
CA ALA A 8 2.16 -2.78 9.67
C ALA A 8 1.18 -2.74 8.47
N LEU A 9 0.07 -3.48 8.55
CA LEU A 9 -1.02 -3.41 7.55
C LEU A 9 -1.72 -2.06 7.60
N GLY A 10 -1.96 -1.50 8.79
CA GLY A 10 -2.49 -0.15 8.94
C GLY A 10 -1.61 0.90 8.25
N ALA A 11 -0.28 0.79 8.41
CA ALA A 11 0.66 1.67 7.72
C ALA A 11 0.56 1.56 6.19
N LEU A 12 0.43 0.35 5.64
CA LEU A 12 0.20 0.14 4.20
C LEU A 12 -1.07 0.86 3.72
N LEU A 13 -2.17 0.72 4.45
CA LEU A 13 -3.43 1.38 4.09
C LEU A 13 -3.34 2.91 4.15
N VAL A 14 -2.61 3.46 5.13
CA VAL A 14 -2.34 4.91 5.21
C VAL A 14 -1.56 5.39 3.98
N ILE A 15 -0.53 4.64 3.55
CA ILE A 15 0.24 4.98 2.35
C ILE A 15 -0.66 4.98 1.11
N VAL A 16 -1.51 3.96 0.95
CA VAL A 16 -2.47 3.90 -0.15
C VAL A 16 -3.43 5.09 -0.13
N ALA A 17 -3.98 5.43 1.04
CA ALA A 17 -4.91 6.56 1.19
C ALA A 17 -4.26 7.90 0.84
N ILE A 18 -3.02 8.13 1.28
CA ILE A 18 -2.26 9.35 0.96
C ILE A 18 -1.97 9.42 -0.54
N GLY A 19 -1.52 8.32 -1.15
CA GLY A 19 -1.25 8.27 -2.58
C GLY A 19 -2.51 8.52 -3.41
N ALA A 20 -3.62 7.89 -3.06
CA ALA A 20 -4.92 8.09 -3.70
C ALA A 20 -5.40 9.54 -3.56
N GLY A 21 -5.37 10.08 -2.34
CA GLY A 21 -5.78 11.46 -2.06
C GLY A 21 -4.92 12.49 -2.80
N GLY A 22 -3.60 12.27 -2.86
CA GLY A 22 -2.69 13.14 -3.60
C GLY A 22 -2.97 13.15 -5.11
N LEU A 23 -3.23 11.98 -5.71
CA LEU A 23 -3.60 11.88 -7.12
C LEU A 23 -4.91 12.61 -7.42
N VAL A 24 -5.94 12.39 -6.60
CA VAL A 24 -7.23 13.08 -6.73
C VAL A 24 -7.08 14.59 -6.57
N ALA A 25 -6.34 15.06 -5.55
CA ALA A 25 -6.15 16.48 -5.29
C ALA A 25 -5.31 17.19 -6.36
N SER A 26 -4.37 16.49 -6.98
CA SER A 26 -3.49 17.07 -8.01
C SER A 26 -4.15 17.27 -9.37
N GLY A 27 -5.27 16.59 -9.66
CA GLY A 27 -5.94 16.64 -10.96
C GLY A 27 -5.12 16.06 -12.11
N MET A 28 -4.03 15.33 -11.85
CA MET A 28 -3.20 14.72 -12.90
C MET A 28 -3.91 13.62 -13.69
N MET A 29 -4.98 13.04 -13.14
CA MET A 29 -5.76 11.97 -13.76
C MET A 29 -7.26 12.21 -13.53
N ILE A 30 -8.10 11.68 -14.42
CA ILE A 30 -9.55 11.65 -14.23
C ILE A 30 -9.87 10.81 -13.00
N LEU A 31 -10.83 11.27 -12.18
CA LEU A 31 -11.22 10.62 -10.93
C LEU A 31 -11.56 9.13 -11.12
N GLU A 32 -12.29 8.80 -12.19
CA GLU A 32 -12.64 7.42 -12.53
C GLU A 32 -11.40 6.55 -12.74
N THR A 33 -10.39 7.02 -13.48
CA THR A 33 -9.14 6.28 -13.68
C THR A 33 -8.41 6.05 -12.36
N THR A 34 -8.35 7.08 -11.50
CA THR A 34 -7.72 6.95 -10.19
C THR A 34 -8.43 5.90 -9.33
N LEU A 35 -9.76 5.98 -9.21
CA LEU A 35 -10.52 5.10 -8.31
C LEU A 35 -10.71 3.68 -8.84
N MET A 36 -10.87 3.50 -10.15
CA MET A 36 -11.22 2.21 -10.76
C MET A 36 -10.02 1.44 -11.29
N MET A 37 -8.87 2.07 -11.48
CA MET A 37 -7.67 1.42 -12.03
C MET A 37 -6.48 1.55 -11.09
N VAL A 38 -6.15 2.78 -10.69
CA VAL A 38 -4.92 3.05 -9.94
C VAL A 38 -5.00 2.55 -8.50
N VAL A 39 -6.05 2.94 -7.77
CA VAL A 39 -6.24 2.52 -6.37
C VAL A 39 -6.31 0.99 -6.23
N PRO A 40 -7.09 0.25 -7.05
CA PRO A 40 -7.09 -1.21 -6.99
C PRO A 40 -5.71 -1.82 -7.25
N SER A 41 -4.98 -1.30 -8.23
CA SER A 41 -3.62 -1.77 -8.55
C SER A 41 -2.64 -1.49 -7.41
N MET A 42 -2.71 -0.31 -6.78
CA MET A 42 -1.90 0.05 -5.62
C MET A 42 -2.16 -0.90 -4.44
N VAL A 43 -3.42 -1.25 -4.18
CA VAL A 43 -3.78 -2.18 -3.12
C VAL A 43 -3.24 -3.57 -3.40
N VAL A 44 -3.50 -4.13 -4.59
CA VAL A 44 -3.04 -5.48 -4.94
C VAL A 44 -1.52 -5.57 -4.91
N PHE A 45 -0.83 -4.64 -5.58
CA PHE A 45 0.64 -4.63 -5.59
C PHE A 45 1.21 -4.38 -4.20
N GLY A 46 0.64 -3.45 -3.44
CA GLY A 46 1.05 -3.14 -2.08
C GLY A 46 0.95 -4.36 -1.16
N LEU A 47 -0.13 -5.13 -1.24
CA LEU A 47 -0.30 -6.37 -0.48
C LEU A 47 0.72 -7.44 -0.86
N ILE A 48 1.00 -7.62 -2.15
CA ILE A 48 2.01 -8.56 -2.64
C ILE A 48 3.40 -8.16 -2.11
N ALA A 49 3.80 -6.90 -2.31
CA ALA A 49 5.09 -6.39 -1.86
C ALA A 49 5.24 -6.45 -0.33
N PHE A 50 4.18 -6.13 0.41
CA PHE A 50 4.14 -6.24 1.86
C PHE A 50 4.37 -7.69 2.32
N GLY A 51 3.63 -8.65 1.76
CA GLY A 51 3.78 -10.06 2.11
C GLY A 51 5.19 -10.59 1.83
N LEU A 52 5.75 -10.26 0.66
CA LEU A 52 7.13 -10.61 0.31
C LEU A 52 8.15 -9.97 1.25
N GLY A 53 7.98 -8.69 1.59
CA GLY A 53 8.86 -7.96 2.50
C GLY A 53 8.86 -8.56 3.91
N VAL A 54 7.68 -8.94 4.43
CA VAL A 54 7.57 -9.62 5.74
C VAL A 54 8.32 -10.94 5.72
N LYS A 55 8.12 -11.78 4.69
CA LYS A 55 8.82 -13.07 4.56
C LYS A 55 10.32 -12.92 4.40
N HIS A 56 10.77 -11.92 3.65
CA HIS A 56 12.19 -11.60 3.54
C HIS A 56 12.78 -11.15 4.88
N GLY A 57 12.04 -10.34 5.65
CA GLY A 57 12.44 -9.92 6.99
C GLY A 57 12.53 -11.08 7.98
N GLU A 58 11.54 -11.98 7.98
CA GLU A 58 11.55 -13.21 8.79
C GLU A 58 12.77 -14.08 8.45
N TYR A 59 13.08 -14.27 7.16
CA TYR A 59 14.24 -15.05 6.72
C TYR A 59 15.58 -14.47 7.18
N ARG A 60 15.73 -13.13 7.19
CA ARG A 60 16.97 -12.46 7.60
C ARG A 60 17.14 -12.30 9.11
N ALA A 61 16.04 -12.38 9.86
CA ALA A 61 16.05 -12.27 11.32
C ALA A 61 16.32 -13.60 12.03
N ALA A 62 16.23 -14.72 11.31
CA ALA A 62 16.66 -16.05 11.73
C ALA A 62 18.18 -16.21 11.61
#